data_AF-A0A395W7A9-F1
#
_entry.id   AF-A0A395W7A9-F1
#
_cell.length_a   1.000
_cell.length_b   1.000
_cell.length_c   1.000
_cell.angle_alpha   90.00
_cell.angle_beta   90.00
_cell.angle_gamma   90.00
#
_symmetry.space_group_name_H-M   'P 1'
#
loop_
_entity.id
_entity.type
_entity.pdbx_description
1 polymer ?
#
loop_
_entity_poly.entity_id
_entity_poly.type
_entity_poly.pdbx_seq_one_letter_code
_entity_poly.pdbx_strand_id
1 'polypeptide(L)'
;MKRVKGIQMNTTNILVIGNGFDLVHGLPTRYMDFLKFIEGYFNYKKMGETQEQYFVDFKKIEKQKEYFEINELMNNNLWFYYFCDLKMHRLLEGKDNWIDFEKEISIVVQTLDKTIRLYNQRELDDFSDEHIRKHLNKLQYLLKQNQKISPTIKNEINIENLESLKQNLLKDLNRFIRCMEIYFNYINGYSMHNVKSKEFIKKLNINKILSFNYTNSFECLYSSHFADITYDYIHGKANEDHDLNSCNLVLGIDEYLDDSEKNTNVEFVQFKKFFQRIYKGTGCLYKDWLIENEREMYIPNINLYFIGHSLDVTDKDILKELILHEGANTTIYYHNQEALSRMIINLVKVIGEDELISRTGGSKATIKFVQQPD
;
A
#
# COMPACT_ATOMS: atom_id res chain seq x y z
N MET A 1 25.99 -44.25 -27.06
CA MET A 1 24.78 -43.45 -26.79
C MET A 1 24.97 -42.70 -25.47
N LYS A 2 25.33 -41.41 -25.52
CA LYS A 2 25.31 -40.55 -24.32
C LYS A 2 23.85 -40.27 -23.98
N ARG A 3 23.41 -40.64 -22.77
CA ARG A 3 22.12 -40.22 -22.23
C ARG A 3 22.10 -38.70 -22.21
N VAL A 4 21.22 -38.10 -23.01
CA VAL A 4 20.83 -36.69 -22.87
C VAL A 4 20.20 -36.60 -21.48
N LYS A 5 20.92 -35.98 -20.52
CA LYS A 5 20.26 -35.49 -19.30
C LYS A 5 19.23 -34.48 -19.79
N GLY A 6 17.95 -34.77 -19.57
CA GLY A 6 16.90 -33.80 -19.84
C GLY A 6 17.23 -32.51 -19.10
N ILE A 7 17.25 -31.39 -19.84
CA ILE A 7 17.32 -30.07 -19.25
C ILE A 7 16.04 -29.93 -18.43
N GLN A 8 16.16 -29.99 -17.11
CA GLN A 8 15.05 -29.74 -16.22
C GLN A 8 14.76 -28.24 -16.34
N MET A 9 13.71 -27.88 -17.08
CA MET A 9 13.27 -26.48 -17.14
C MET A 9 12.96 -26.02 -15.73
N ASN A 10 13.77 -25.12 -15.19
CA ASN A 10 13.50 -24.53 -13.89
C ASN A 10 12.22 -23.71 -13.98
N THR A 11 11.17 -24.16 -13.30
CA THR A 11 9.89 -23.45 -13.23
C THR A 11 9.95 -22.46 -12.08
N THR A 12 9.66 -21.20 -12.35
CA THR A 12 9.58 -20.14 -11.34
C THR A 12 8.18 -20.18 -10.73
N ASN A 13 8.07 -20.37 -9.42
CA ASN A 13 6.79 -20.46 -8.72
C ASN A 13 6.65 -19.30 -7.74
N ILE A 14 5.92 -18.27 -8.16
CA ILE A 14 5.75 -17.02 -7.44
C ILE A 14 4.40 -17.05 -6.71
N LEU A 15 4.44 -16.97 -5.39
CA LEU A 15 3.25 -16.66 -4.61
C LEU A 15 3.15 -15.14 -4.42
N VAL A 16 2.09 -14.56 -4.93
CA VAL A 16 1.73 -13.16 -4.79
C VAL A 16 0.72 -13.01 -3.66
N ILE A 17 1.10 -12.23 -2.64
CA ILE A 17 0.25 -11.97 -1.46
C ILE A 17 -0.07 -10.49 -1.32
N GLY A 18 -1.28 -10.20 -0.86
CA GLY A 18 -1.71 -8.85 -0.46
C GLY A 18 -2.43 -8.88 0.87
N ASN A 19 -3.02 -7.75 1.30
CA ASN A 19 -3.45 -7.59 2.70
C ASN A 19 -4.48 -8.64 3.13
N GLY A 20 -5.30 -9.15 2.20
CA GLY A 20 -6.21 -10.26 2.46
C GLY A 20 -5.53 -11.54 2.95
N PHE A 21 -4.23 -11.73 2.69
CA PHE A 21 -3.42 -12.81 3.23
C PHE A 21 -3.30 -12.66 4.75
N ASP A 22 -2.93 -11.48 5.23
CA ASP A 22 -2.85 -11.21 6.67
C ASP A 22 -4.22 -11.35 7.33
N LEU A 23 -5.26 -10.82 6.68
CA LEU A 23 -6.64 -10.88 7.18
C LEU A 23 -7.18 -12.31 7.30
N VAL A 24 -6.87 -13.21 6.34
CA VAL A 24 -7.31 -14.61 6.41
C VAL A 24 -6.58 -15.41 7.50
N HIS A 25 -5.46 -14.87 8.01
CA HIS A 25 -4.75 -15.37 9.19
C HIS A 25 -5.18 -14.65 10.48
N GLY A 26 -6.14 -13.73 10.41
CA GLY A 26 -6.66 -13.00 11.58
C GLY A 26 -5.76 -11.86 12.07
N LEU A 27 -4.79 -11.42 11.27
CA LEU A 27 -3.92 -10.31 11.65
C LEU A 27 -4.63 -8.95 11.42
N PRO A 28 -4.51 -7.99 12.36
CA PRO A 28 -5.17 -6.68 12.25
C PRO A 28 -4.33 -5.72 11.40
N THR A 29 -4.34 -5.90 10.09
CA THR A 29 -3.45 -5.19 9.16
C THR A 29 -4.18 -4.21 8.24
N ARG A 30 -5.44 -3.87 8.55
CA ARG A 30 -6.16 -2.82 7.82
C ARG A 30 -5.64 -1.44 8.26
N TYR A 31 -5.76 -0.45 7.37
CA TYR A 31 -5.54 0.95 7.73
C TYR A 31 -6.37 1.42 8.92
N MET A 32 -7.59 0.88 9.07
CA MET A 32 -8.43 1.18 10.23
C MET A 32 -7.91 0.57 11.53
N ASP A 33 -7.18 -0.55 11.47
CA ASP A 33 -6.55 -1.14 12.65
C ASP A 33 -5.36 -0.29 13.10
N PHE A 34 -4.57 0.21 12.14
CA PHE A 34 -3.52 1.21 12.41
C PHE A 34 -4.09 2.49 13.05
N LEU A 35 -5.17 3.08 12.51
CA LEU A 35 -5.77 4.27 13.12
C LEU A 35 -6.26 4.01 14.54
N LYS A 36 -6.89 2.87 14.80
CA LYS A 36 -7.33 2.48 16.15
C LYS A 36 -6.14 2.34 17.11
N PHE A 37 -5.03 1.78 16.65
CA PHE A 37 -3.81 1.68 17.43
C PHE A 37 -3.29 3.06 17.86
N ILE A 38 -3.23 4.03 16.93
CA ILE A 38 -2.79 5.40 17.25
C ILE A 38 -3.80 6.16 18.12
N GLU A 39 -5.11 5.98 17.91
CA GLU A 39 -6.13 6.53 18.82
C GLU A 39 -5.99 5.96 20.24
N GLY A 40 -5.74 4.65 20.35
CA GLY A 40 -5.45 3.98 21.62
C GLY A 40 -4.24 4.59 22.33
N TYR A 41 -3.16 4.86 21.58
CA TYR A 41 -1.96 5.54 22.07
C TYR A 41 -2.29 6.91 22.69
N PHE A 42 -3.03 7.77 21.97
CA PHE A 42 -3.34 9.12 22.46
C PHE A 42 -4.32 9.11 23.65
N ASN A 43 -5.26 8.15 23.68
CA ASN A 43 -6.16 7.97 24.83
C ASN A 43 -5.37 7.56 26.08
N TYR A 44 -4.44 6.62 25.94
CA TYR A 44 -3.54 6.20 27.01
C TYR A 44 -2.72 7.38 27.55
N LYS A 45 -2.11 8.16 26.64
CA LYS A 45 -1.34 9.36 27.01
C LYS A 45 -2.19 10.39 27.79
N LYS A 46 -3.45 10.58 27.42
CA LYS A 46 -4.36 11.55 28.05
C LYS A 46 -4.84 11.12 29.45
N MET A 47 -5.08 9.83 29.65
CA MET A 47 -5.62 9.29 30.91
C MET A 47 -4.57 9.10 32.00
N GLY A 48 -3.27 9.23 31.68
CA GLY A 48 -2.17 8.87 32.56
C GLY A 48 -2.02 7.35 32.65
N GLU A 49 -0.80 6.85 32.87
CA GLU A 49 -0.36 5.43 32.77
C GLU A 49 -1.02 4.44 33.77
N THR A 50 -2.22 4.75 34.27
CA THR A 50 -2.87 4.11 35.42
C THR A 50 -4.04 3.19 35.07
N GLN A 51 -4.46 3.09 33.80
CA GLN A 51 -5.57 2.21 33.40
C GLN A 51 -5.13 0.95 32.63
N GLU A 52 -5.34 -0.20 33.27
CA GLU A 52 -5.06 -1.56 32.76
C GLU A 52 -5.88 -1.97 31.52
N GLN A 53 -6.85 -1.16 31.06
CA GLN A 53 -7.74 -1.53 29.95
C GLN A 53 -7.16 -1.18 28.57
N TYR A 54 -6.22 -0.23 28.48
CA TYR A 54 -5.47 0.12 27.25
C TYR A 54 -4.09 -0.57 27.19
N PHE A 55 -3.89 -1.52 28.10
CA PHE A 55 -2.61 -2.01 28.62
C PHE A 55 -2.11 -3.27 27.90
N VAL A 56 -2.92 -3.89 27.04
CA VAL A 56 -2.59 -5.19 26.42
C VAL A 56 -1.75 -5.00 25.16
N ASP A 57 -2.07 -4.01 24.32
CA ASP A 57 -1.31 -3.78 23.08
C ASP A 57 0.03 -3.10 23.34
N PHE A 58 0.09 -2.15 24.29
CA PHE A 58 1.30 -1.36 24.53
C PHE A 58 2.26 -1.97 25.58
N LYS A 59 1.84 -2.91 26.45
CA LYS A 59 2.78 -3.60 27.39
C LYS A 59 3.87 -4.40 26.68
N LYS A 60 3.58 -4.86 25.47
CA LYS A 60 4.51 -5.60 24.63
C LYS A 60 5.44 -4.69 23.85
N ILE A 61 5.14 -3.40 23.71
CA ILE A 61 6.12 -2.41 23.25
C ILE A 61 7.07 -2.16 24.44
N GLU A 62 8.01 -3.09 24.66
CA GLU A 62 8.97 -3.09 25.76
C GLU A 62 10.01 -1.96 25.71
N LYS A 63 9.82 -0.95 24.86
CA LYS A 63 10.79 0.10 24.63
C LYS A 63 10.10 1.45 24.75
N GLN A 64 10.49 2.22 25.77
CA GLN A 64 10.17 3.64 25.90
C GLN A 64 10.42 4.41 24.58
N LYS A 65 11.40 3.96 23.79
CA LYS A 65 11.79 4.55 22.50
C LYS A 65 10.63 4.65 21.51
N GLU A 66 9.94 3.56 21.18
CA GLU A 66 8.85 3.52 20.21
C GLU A 66 7.64 4.34 20.70
N TYR A 67 7.38 4.31 22.01
CA TYR A 67 6.35 5.17 22.61
C TYR A 67 6.66 6.66 22.39
N PHE A 68 7.89 7.10 22.66
CA PHE A 68 8.31 8.49 22.40
C PHE A 68 8.32 8.81 20.90
N GLU A 69 8.72 7.86 20.06
CA GLU A 69 8.77 8.04 18.61
C GLU A 69 7.36 8.25 18.04
N ILE A 70 6.36 7.45 18.43
CA ILE A 70 4.96 7.63 18.01
C ILE A 70 4.47 9.05 18.36
N ASN A 71 4.78 9.55 19.57
CA ASN A 71 4.45 10.92 19.95
C ASN A 71 5.04 11.93 18.96
N GLU A 72 6.35 11.83 18.71
CA GLU A 72 7.06 12.75 17.83
C GLU A 72 6.60 12.66 16.39
N LEU A 73 6.18 11.48 15.90
CA LEU A 73 5.70 11.29 14.53
C LEU A 73 4.27 11.81 14.31
N MET A 74 3.40 11.62 15.30
CA MET A 74 1.97 11.95 15.17
C MET A 74 1.61 13.35 15.70
N ASN A 75 2.43 13.94 16.57
CA ASN A 75 2.17 15.29 17.08
C ASN A 75 2.16 16.33 15.95
N ASN A 76 1.07 17.09 15.80
CA ASN A 76 0.89 18.04 14.69
C ASN A 76 1.04 17.41 13.30
N ASN A 77 0.72 16.13 13.13
CA ASN A 77 0.75 15.46 11.83
C ASN A 77 -0.57 15.69 11.06
N LEU A 78 -0.51 16.40 9.93
CA LEU A 78 -1.70 16.78 9.17
C LEU A 78 -2.50 15.58 8.64
N TRP A 79 -1.83 14.53 8.17
CA TRP A 79 -2.50 13.33 7.66
C TRP A 79 -3.25 12.58 8.75
N PHE A 80 -2.61 12.40 9.92
CA PHE A 80 -3.25 11.75 11.06
C PHE A 80 -4.55 12.44 11.45
N TYR A 81 -4.52 13.76 11.66
CA TYR A 81 -5.73 14.49 12.04
C TYR A 81 -6.78 14.49 10.93
N TYR A 82 -6.36 14.62 9.67
CA TYR A 82 -7.29 14.53 8.54
C TYR A 82 -8.01 13.18 8.47
N PHE A 83 -7.30 12.07 8.65
CA PHE A 83 -7.92 10.75 8.65
C PHE A 83 -8.84 10.53 9.85
N CYS A 84 -8.48 11.03 11.04
CA CYS A 84 -9.34 11.00 12.22
C CYS A 84 -10.63 11.80 12.01
N ASP A 85 -10.52 13.02 11.47
CA ASP A 85 -11.68 13.87 11.17
C ASP A 85 -12.58 13.23 10.10
N LEU A 86 -11.99 12.67 9.04
CA LEU A 86 -12.72 11.98 7.97
C LEU A 86 -13.48 10.76 8.50
N LYS A 87 -12.83 9.96 9.35
CA LYS A 87 -13.45 8.80 10.03
C LYS A 87 -14.65 9.23 10.87
N MET A 88 -14.50 10.29 11.67
CA MET A 88 -15.56 10.83 12.51
C MET A 88 -16.74 11.33 11.66
N HIS A 89 -16.47 12.06 10.58
CA HIS A 89 -17.51 12.57 9.69
C HIS A 89 -18.29 11.44 9.01
N ARG A 90 -17.61 10.41 8.48
CA ARG A 90 -18.28 9.26 7.87
C ARG A 90 -19.19 8.53 8.86
N LEU A 91 -18.73 8.38 10.11
CA LEU A 91 -19.52 7.78 11.19
C LEU A 91 -20.79 8.59 11.48
N LEU A 92 -20.69 9.93 11.55
CA LEU A 92 -21.82 10.84 11.77
C LEU A 92 -22.83 10.80 10.62
N GLU A 93 -22.37 10.53 9.39
CA GLU A 93 -23.23 10.37 8.20
C GLU A 93 -23.84 8.96 8.07
N GLY A 94 -23.58 8.05 9.01
CA GLY A 94 -24.02 6.65 8.93
C GLY A 94 -23.36 5.86 7.79
N LYS A 95 -22.21 6.32 7.29
CA LYS A 95 -21.42 5.63 6.27
C LYS A 95 -20.43 4.66 6.91
N ASP A 96 -19.92 3.73 6.10
CA ASP A 96 -18.80 2.89 6.49
C ASP A 96 -17.58 3.76 6.89
N ASN A 97 -16.90 3.35 7.95
CA ASN A 97 -15.73 4.02 8.49
C ASN A 97 -14.43 3.65 7.78
N TRP A 98 -14.49 2.76 6.77
CA TRP A 98 -13.34 2.40 5.94
C TRP A 98 -12.77 3.63 5.22
N ILE A 99 -11.46 3.81 5.29
CA ILE A 99 -10.71 4.86 4.59
C ILE A 99 -9.63 4.21 3.75
N ASP A 100 -9.57 4.63 2.49
CA ASP A 100 -8.51 4.31 1.54
C ASP A 100 -7.49 5.44 1.58
N PHE A 101 -6.34 5.22 2.23
CA PHE A 101 -5.36 6.27 2.45
C PHE A 101 -4.82 6.82 1.14
N GLU A 102 -4.45 5.96 0.20
CA GLU A 102 -3.90 6.32 -1.10
C GLU A 102 -4.90 7.17 -1.89
N LYS A 103 -6.18 6.78 -1.88
CA LYS A 103 -7.24 7.56 -2.55
C LYS A 103 -7.40 8.95 -1.95
N GLU A 104 -7.47 9.06 -0.62
CA GLU A 104 -7.66 10.35 0.02
C GLU A 104 -6.40 11.24 -0.10
N ILE A 105 -5.20 10.66 0.02
CA ILE A 105 -3.93 11.36 -0.27
C ILE A 105 -3.94 11.87 -1.71
N SER A 106 -4.41 11.07 -2.66
CA SER A 106 -4.50 11.44 -4.08
C SER A 106 -5.44 12.62 -4.29
N ILE A 107 -6.61 12.62 -3.65
CA ILE A 107 -7.55 13.74 -3.70
C ILE A 107 -6.91 15.02 -3.18
N VAL A 108 -6.22 14.95 -2.04
CA VAL A 108 -5.57 16.11 -1.40
C VAL A 108 -4.43 16.64 -2.28
N VAL A 109 -3.53 15.77 -2.73
CA VAL A 109 -2.38 16.12 -3.57
C VAL A 109 -2.85 16.74 -4.88
N GLN A 110 -3.80 16.12 -5.58
CA GLN A 110 -4.35 16.66 -6.82
C GLN A 110 -5.06 18.00 -6.61
N THR A 111 -5.74 18.18 -5.48
CA THR A 111 -6.40 19.44 -5.15
C THR A 111 -5.36 20.54 -4.93
N LEU A 112 -4.26 20.24 -4.22
CA LEU A 112 -3.18 21.20 -4.00
C LEU A 112 -2.44 21.55 -5.30
N ASP A 113 -2.10 20.55 -6.12
CA ASP A 113 -1.47 20.76 -7.44
C ASP A 113 -2.33 21.69 -8.32
N LYS A 114 -3.63 21.38 -8.45
CA LYS A 114 -4.57 22.25 -9.18
C LYS A 114 -4.64 23.65 -8.60
N THR A 115 -4.63 23.79 -7.27
CA THR A 115 -4.67 25.10 -6.60
C THR A 115 -3.43 25.92 -6.93
N ILE A 116 -2.24 25.32 -6.87
CA ILE A 116 -0.96 25.98 -7.19
C ILE A 116 -0.91 26.38 -8.67
N ARG A 117 -1.34 25.51 -9.58
CA ARG A 117 -1.38 25.83 -11.02
C ARG A 117 -2.34 26.98 -11.32
N LEU A 118 -3.54 26.94 -10.77
CA LEU A 118 -4.51 28.03 -10.92
C LEU A 118 -3.96 29.35 -10.36
N TYR A 119 -3.29 29.31 -9.20
CA TYR A 119 -2.66 30.48 -8.63
C TYR A 119 -1.57 31.06 -9.55
N ASN A 120 -0.72 30.21 -10.15
CA ASN A 120 0.36 30.64 -11.03
C ASN A 120 -0.13 31.14 -12.39
N GLN A 121 -1.31 30.71 -12.83
CA GLN A 121 -1.93 31.09 -14.10
C GLN A 121 -2.95 32.22 -13.96
N ARG A 122 -3.23 32.70 -12.73
CA ARG A 122 -4.29 33.68 -12.50
C ARG A 122 -3.98 34.99 -13.21
N GLU A 123 -5.00 35.56 -13.84
CA GLU A 123 -5.06 37.00 -14.02
C GLU A 123 -5.51 37.61 -12.69
N LEU A 124 -5.14 38.86 -12.40
CA LEU A 124 -5.55 39.54 -11.16
C LEU A 124 -7.04 39.92 -11.26
N ASP A 125 -7.93 38.93 -11.18
CA ASP A 125 -9.39 39.06 -11.29
C ASP A 125 -10.18 38.26 -10.24
N ASP A 126 -11.42 38.68 -9.97
CA ASP A 126 -12.30 38.09 -8.94
C ASP A 126 -12.72 36.64 -9.25
N PHE A 127 -12.77 36.26 -10.54
CA PHE A 127 -13.21 34.93 -10.97
C PHE A 127 -12.15 33.86 -10.67
N SER A 128 -10.88 34.15 -10.90
CA SER A 128 -9.76 33.27 -10.57
C SER A 128 -9.70 33.01 -9.06
N ASP A 129 -9.95 34.04 -8.25
CA ASP A 129 -9.97 33.94 -6.79
C ASP A 129 -11.11 33.06 -6.25
N GLU A 130 -12.30 33.09 -6.87
CA GLU A 130 -13.40 32.19 -6.50
C GLU A 130 -13.04 30.71 -6.73
N HIS A 131 -12.40 30.41 -7.85
CA HIS A 131 -11.98 29.04 -8.20
C HIS A 131 -10.93 28.50 -7.23
N ILE A 132 -9.96 29.33 -6.84
CA ILE A 132 -8.94 28.97 -5.85
C ILE A 132 -9.59 28.73 -4.49
N ARG A 133 -10.50 29.61 -4.05
CA ARG A 133 -11.26 29.45 -2.79
C ARG A 133 -12.06 28.15 -2.75
N LYS A 134 -12.69 27.75 -3.87
CA LYS A 134 -13.42 26.48 -3.96
C LYS A 134 -12.52 25.27 -3.73
N HIS A 135 -11.29 25.28 -4.24
CA HIS A 135 -10.33 24.20 -4.01
C HIS A 135 -9.80 24.21 -2.57
N LEU A 136 -9.53 25.39 -2.00
CA LEU A 136 -9.11 25.52 -0.60
C LEU A 136 -10.19 25.05 0.38
N ASN A 137 -11.48 25.27 0.05
CA ASN A 137 -12.59 24.74 0.85
C ASN A 137 -12.58 23.21 0.89
N LYS A 138 -12.11 22.52 -0.16
CA LYS A 138 -11.93 21.05 -0.12
C LYS A 138 -10.78 20.65 0.82
N LEU A 139 -9.76 21.50 0.95
CA LEU A 139 -8.64 21.30 1.88
C LEU A 139 -8.95 21.77 3.31
N GLN A 140 -10.14 22.34 3.57
CA GLN A 140 -10.44 22.98 4.86
C GLN A 140 -10.25 22.07 6.08
N TYR A 141 -10.49 20.76 5.94
CA TYR A 141 -10.28 19.80 7.03
C TYR A 141 -8.81 19.66 7.41
N LEU A 142 -7.91 19.62 6.42
CA LEU A 142 -6.46 19.67 6.63
C LEU A 142 -6.02 21.03 7.20
N LEU A 143 -6.61 22.12 6.70
CA LEU A 143 -6.21 23.48 7.06
C LEU A 143 -6.68 23.91 8.45
N LYS A 144 -7.74 23.30 8.99
CA LYS A 144 -8.23 23.57 10.37
C LYS A 144 -7.20 23.16 11.42
N GLN A 145 -6.42 22.12 11.16
CA GLN A 145 -5.48 21.53 12.12
C GLN A 145 -4.09 22.18 12.09
N ASN A 146 -3.80 22.96 11.03
CA ASN A 146 -2.56 23.70 10.92
C ASN A 146 -2.69 25.11 11.53
N GLN A 147 -2.50 25.26 12.84
CA GLN A 147 -2.66 26.54 13.55
C GLN A 147 -1.76 27.68 12.99
N LYS A 148 -0.62 27.35 12.35
CA LYS A 148 0.26 28.35 11.71
C LYS A 148 -0.25 28.85 10.36
N ILE A 149 -1.07 28.05 9.65
CA ILE A 149 -1.56 28.33 8.29
C ILE A 149 -3.06 28.75 8.30
N SER A 150 -3.82 28.29 9.30
CA SER A 150 -5.27 28.54 9.44
C SER A 150 -5.67 30.03 9.47
N PRO A 151 -4.91 30.94 10.13
CA PRO A 151 -5.21 32.37 10.10
C PRO A 151 -4.84 33.03 8.76
N THR A 152 -3.79 32.54 8.09
CA THR A 152 -3.19 33.15 6.90
C THR A 152 -3.97 32.84 5.63
N ILE A 153 -4.39 31.58 5.42
CA ILE A 153 -5.21 31.21 4.25
C ILE A 153 -6.61 31.82 4.31
N LYS A 154 -7.13 32.11 5.51
CA LYS A 154 -8.43 32.78 5.65
C LYS A 154 -8.43 34.24 5.22
N ASN A 155 -7.26 34.91 5.25
CA ASN A 155 -7.18 36.36 5.03
C ASN A 155 -6.37 36.75 3.77
N GLU A 156 -5.27 36.06 3.43
CA GLU A 156 -4.46 36.33 2.22
C GLU A 156 -3.83 35.02 1.70
N ILE A 157 -4.35 34.49 0.58
CA ILE A 157 -3.75 33.34 -0.09
C ILE A 157 -2.54 33.84 -0.87
N ASN A 158 -1.34 33.37 -0.51
CA ASN A 158 -0.13 33.57 -1.30
C ASN A 158 0.51 32.21 -1.68
N ILE A 159 1.34 32.23 -2.73
CA ILE A 159 2.00 31.02 -3.24
C ILE A 159 2.92 30.37 -2.19
N GLU A 160 3.60 31.18 -1.38
CA GLU A 160 4.51 30.71 -0.33
C GLU A 160 3.79 29.83 0.70
N ASN A 161 2.55 30.17 1.05
CA ASN A 161 1.72 29.38 1.95
C ASN A 161 1.34 28.02 1.34
N LEU A 162 1.05 27.97 0.04
CA LEU A 162 0.72 26.72 -0.66
C LEU A 162 1.93 25.81 -0.79
N GLU A 163 3.09 26.39 -1.10
CA GLU A 163 4.36 25.67 -1.17
C GLU A 163 4.79 25.13 0.20
N SER A 164 4.63 25.94 1.26
CA SER A 164 4.85 25.50 2.64
C SER A 164 3.90 24.36 3.03
N LEU A 165 2.63 24.44 2.64
CA LEU A 165 1.66 23.36 2.87
C LEU A 165 2.09 22.06 2.17
N LYS A 166 2.52 22.13 0.91
CA LYS A 166 3.04 20.97 0.16
C LYS A 166 4.21 20.31 0.90
N GLN A 167 5.19 21.12 1.32
CA GLN A 167 6.36 20.62 2.07
C GLN A 167 5.95 19.97 3.40
N ASN A 168 5.02 20.58 4.12
CA ASN A 168 4.49 20.02 5.37
C ASN A 168 3.75 18.70 5.15
N LEU A 169 2.90 18.61 4.12
CA LEU A 169 2.21 17.37 3.77
C LEU A 169 3.19 16.25 3.41
N LEU A 170 4.25 16.54 2.66
CA LEU A 170 5.26 15.53 2.33
C LEU A 170 6.01 15.05 3.57
N LYS A 171 6.45 15.99 4.41
CA LYS A 171 7.12 15.68 5.68
C LYS A 171 6.23 14.83 6.59
N ASP A 172 4.97 15.21 6.74
CA ASP A 172 4.02 14.51 7.59
C ASP A 172 3.63 13.16 7.02
N LEU A 173 3.62 13.00 5.69
CA LEU A 173 3.40 11.69 5.05
C LEU A 173 4.54 10.73 5.44
N ASN A 174 5.80 11.17 5.37
CA ASN A 174 6.93 10.33 5.79
C ASN A 174 6.85 9.97 7.28
N ARG A 175 6.47 10.93 8.13
CA ARG A 175 6.25 10.66 9.57
C ARG A 175 5.09 9.67 9.80
N PHE A 176 4.02 9.79 9.02
CA PHE A 176 2.86 8.90 9.08
C PHE A 176 3.23 7.47 8.68
N ILE A 177 3.95 7.32 7.56
CA ILE A 177 4.45 6.04 7.06
C ILE A 177 5.41 5.38 8.06
N ARG A 178 6.31 6.15 8.68
CA ARG A 178 7.19 5.62 9.73
C ARG A 178 6.40 5.12 10.93
N CYS A 179 5.33 5.80 11.32
CA CYS A 179 4.48 5.34 12.40
C CYS A 179 3.70 4.06 12.02
N MET A 180 3.29 3.92 10.76
CA MET A 180 2.74 2.66 10.23
C MET A 180 3.77 1.53 10.33
N GLU A 181 5.04 1.79 10.08
CA GLU A 181 6.10 0.80 10.23
C GLU A 181 6.23 0.30 11.67
N ILE A 182 6.21 1.21 12.66
CA ILE A 182 6.19 0.84 14.09
C ILE A 182 4.99 -0.07 14.39
N TYR A 183 3.82 0.25 13.86
CA TYR A 183 2.63 -0.59 14.03
C TYR A 183 2.78 -1.98 13.39
N PHE A 184 3.29 -2.07 12.16
CA PHE A 184 3.48 -3.37 11.51
C PHE A 184 4.59 -4.21 12.17
N ASN A 185 5.63 -3.58 12.74
CA ASN A 185 6.59 -4.27 13.61
C ASN A 185 5.90 -4.84 14.86
N TYR A 186 4.99 -4.08 15.47
CA TYR A 186 4.16 -4.59 16.56
C TYR A 186 3.34 -5.82 16.13
N ILE A 187 2.75 -5.81 14.93
CA ILE A 187 2.03 -6.97 14.39
C ILE A 187 2.97 -8.17 14.19
N ASN A 188 4.14 -7.94 13.59
CA ASN A 188 5.15 -8.98 13.33
C ASN A 188 5.64 -9.64 14.62
N GLY A 189 5.93 -8.83 15.64
CA GLY A 189 6.47 -9.30 16.91
C GLY A 189 5.44 -9.96 17.82
N TYR A 190 4.19 -9.47 17.83
CA TYR A 190 3.27 -9.76 18.94
C TYR A 190 1.93 -10.36 18.54
N SER A 191 1.41 -10.04 17.36
CA SER A 191 0.11 -10.55 16.89
C SER A 191 0.23 -11.89 16.17
N MET A 192 1.45 -12.30 15.81
CA MET A 192 1.71 -13.58 15.14
C MET A 192 1.74 -14.79 16.09
N HIS A 193 1.82 -14.58 17.41
CA HIS A 193 1.80 -15.69 18.36
C HIS A 193 0.46 -16.45 18.28
N ASN A 194 0.54 -17.77 18.12
CA ASN A 194 -0.61 -18.69 17.97
C ASN A 194 -1.39 -18.59 16.65
N VAL A 195 -0.91 -17.83 15.67
CA VAL A 195 -1.48 -17.85 14.32
C VAL A 195 -1.14 -19.17 13.65
N LYS A 196 -2.17 -19.88 13.14
CA LYS A 196 -2.00 -21.16 12.46
C LYS A 196 -1.76 -20.94 10.98
N SER A 197 -0.71 -21.56 10.47
CA SER A 197 -0.50 -21.76 9.02
C SER A 197 -1.66 -22.56 8.42
N LYS A 198 -2.02 -22.28 7.17
CA LYS A 198 -3.03 -23.01 6.41
C LYS A 198 -2.39 -24.14 5.59
N GLU A 199 -2.95 -25.34 5.68
CA GLU A 199 -2.36 -26.54 5.09
C GLU A 199 -2.31 -26.52 3.57
N PHE A 200 -3.29 -25.88 2.90
CA PHE A 200 -3.27 -25.82 1.44
C PHE A 200 -2.11 -24.99 0.89
N ILE A 201 -1.67 -23.95 1.62
CA ILE A 201 -0.54 -23.11 1.23
C ILE A 201 0.75 -23.95 1.28
N LYS A 202 0.93 -24.77 2.31
CA LYS A 202 2.09 -25.66 2.46
C LYS A 202 2.21 -26.71 1.35
N LYS A 203 1.11 -27.03 0.66
CA LYS A 203 1.08 -27.99 -0.45
C LYS A 203 1.45 -27.36 -1.79
N LEU A 204 1.55 -26.03 -1.86
CA LEU A 204 2.04 -25.35 -3.04
C LEU A 204 3.54 -25.59 -3.19
N ASN A 205 4.04 -25.61 -4.42
CA ASN A 205 5.47 -25.61 -4.67
C ASN A 205 5.89 -24.17 -4.92
N ILE A 206 6.42 -23.47 -3.90
CA ILE A 206 6.76 -22.04 -3.98
C ILE A 206 8.27 -21.87 -3.80
N ASN A 207 8.87 -21.00 -4.61
CA ASN A 207 10.28 -20.62 -4.48
C ASN A 207 10.50 -19.10 -4.46
N LYS A 208 9.49 -18.30 -4.83
CA LYS A 208 9.52 -16.83 -4.77
C LYS A 208 8.26 -16.29 -4.11
N ILE A 209 8.40 -15.25 -3.29
CA ILE A 209 7.30 -14.54 -2.65
C ILE A 209 7.32 -13.09 -3.11
N LEU A 210 6.23 -12.67 -3.76
CA LEU A 210 5.98 -11.28 -4.07
C LEU A 210 4.95 -10.72 -3.09
N SER A 211 5.41 -9.91 -2.15
CA SER A 211 4.57 -9.37 -1.09
C SER A 211 4.17 -7.93 -1.35
N PHE A 212 2.87 -7.68 -1.33
CA PHE A 212 2.28 -6.34 -1.22
C PHE A 212 1.96 -5.98 0.24
N ASN A 213 2.26 -6.88 1.19
CA ASN A 213 2.07 -6.60 2.62
C ASN A 213 3.30 -5.92 3.20
N TYR A 214 3.06 -5.05 4.17
CA TYR A 214 4.12 -4.45 4.98
C TYR A 214 4.64 -5.40 6.07
N THR A 215 3.86 -6.41 6.45
CA THR A 215 4.22 -7.43 7.45
C THR A 215 5.05 -8.55 6.83
N ASN A 216 5.76 -9.31 7.67
CA ASN A 216 6.50 -10.51 7.25
C ASN A 216 5.71 -11.80 7.52
N SER A 217 4.38 -11.76 7.39
CA SER A 217 3.49 -12.85 7.78
C SER A 217 3.77 -14.18 7.10
N PHE A 218 4.12 -14.17 5.82
CA PHE A 218 4.51 -15.40 5.13
C PHE A 218 5.79 -15.99 5.73
N GLU A 219 6.82 -15.18 5.93
CA GLU A 219 8.09 -15.63 6.52
C GLU A 219 7.87 -16.27 7.89
N CYS A 220 7.10 -15.61 8.76
CA CYS A 220 6.87 -16.10 10.12
C CYS A 220 6.06 -17.39 10.16
N LEU A 221 5.08 -17.57 9.27
CA LEU A 221 4.16 -18.70 9.33
C LEU A 221 4.59 -19.90 8.48
N TYR A 222 5.40 -19.67 7.45
CA TYR A 222 5.66 -20.68 6.42
C TYR A 222 7.15 -20.95 6.14
N SER A 223 8.09 -20.12 6.59
CA SER A 223 9.53 -20.29 6.26
C SER A 223 10.08 -21.69 6.60
N SER A 224 9.61 -22.34 7.66
CA SER A 224 10.03 -23.70 8.03
C SER A 224 9.55 -24.80 7.08
N HIS A 225 8.57 -24.51 6.22
CA HIS A 225 7.97 -25.46 5.28
C HIS A 225 8.57 -25.38 3.88
N PHE A 226 9.27 -24.29 3.55
CA PHE A 226 9.82 -24.06 2.22
C PHE A 226 11.33 -23.83 2.29
N ALA A 227 12.08 -24.55 1.46
CA ALA A 227 13.52 -24.31 1.31
C ALA A 227 13.77 -23.19 0.29
N ASP A 228 14.79 -22.36 0.54
CA ASP A 228 15.37 -21.41 -0.42
C ASP A 228 14.38 -20.42 -1.07
N ILE A 229 13.48 -19.83 -0.26
CA ILE A 229 12.57 -18.79 -0.72
C ILE A 229 13.29 -17.45 -0.93
N THR A 230 13.10 -16.84 -2.10
CA THR A 230 13.44 -15.42 -2.32
C THR A 230 12.22 -14.53 -2.12
N TYR A 231 12.39 -13.37 -1.48
CA TYR A 231 11.31 -12.43 -1.20
C TYR A 231 11.53 -11.11 -1.94
N ASP A 232 10.46 -10.50 -2.42
CA ASP A 232 10.43 -9.12 -2.87
C ASP A 232 9.19 -8.43 -2.31
N TYR A 233 9.40 -7.30 -1.65
CA TYR A 233 8.38 -6.53 -0.96
C TYR A 233 8.11 -5.26 -1.75
N ILE A 234 7.02 -5.26 -2.52
CA ILE A 234 6.67 -4.18 -3.45
C ILE A 234 6.51 -2.85 -2.74
N HIS A 235 5.83 -2.87 -1.59
CA HIS A 235 5.56 -1.69 -0.78
C HIS A 235 6.51 -1.52 0.41
N GLY A 236 7.67 -2.17 0.37
CA GLY A 236 8.58 -2.22 1.51
C GLY A 236 8.12 -3.18 2.62
N LYS A 237 8.99 -3.35 3.62
CA LYS A 237 8.82 -4.34 4.69
C LYS A 237 9.13 -3.67 6.01
N ALA A 238 8.25 -3.85 6.99
CA ALA A 238 8.46 -3.29 8.31
C ALA A 238 9.70 -3.90 8.97
N ASN A 239 10.55 -3.03 9.52
CA ASN A 239 11.79 -3.42 10.19
C ASN A 239 11.99 -2.59 11.46
N GLU A 240 12.36 -3.26 12.56
CA GLU A 240 12.61 -2.61 13.86
C GLU A 240 13.87 -1.73 13.87
N ASP A 241 14.83 -2.03 13.00
CA ASP A 241 16.10 -1.30 12.90
C ASP A 241 15.97 0.01 12.11
N HIS A 242 14.86 0.19 11.38
CA HIS A 242 14.62 1.43 10.64
C HIS A 242 14.31 2.60 11.59
N ASP A 243 14.50 3.80 11.05
CA ASP A 243 14.12 5.11 11.58
C ASP A 243 13.35 5.90 10.50
N LEU A 244 13.08 7.19 10.74
CA LEU A 244 12.37 8.04 9.79
C LEU A 244 13.03 8.12 8.40
N ASN A 245 14.36 8.01 8.31
CA ASN A 245 15.11 8.17 7.06
C ASN A 245 15.31 6.84 6.33
N SER A 246 15.37 5.73 7.07
CA SER A 246 15.59 4.39 6.54
C SER A 246 14.30 3.60 6.31
N CYS A 247 13.16 4.06 6.83
CA CYS A 247 11.83 3.50 6.57
C CYS A 247 11.55 3.36 5.06
N ASN A 248 11.41 2.12 4.60
CA ASN A 248 11.23 1.82 3.18
C ASN A 248 9.78 1.54 2.77
N LEU A 249 8.81 1.70 3.67
CA LEU A 249 7.40 1.47 3.34
C LEU A 249 6.89 2.47 2.29
N VAL A 250 6.07 2.02 1.34
CA VAL A 250 5.51 2.82 0.25
C VAL A 250 4.01 3.03 0.45
N LEU A 251 3.58 4.28 0.62
CA LEU A 251 2.18 4.70 0.71
C LEU A 251 1.96 5.90 -0.23
N GLY A 252 2.39 5.73 -1.47
CA GLY A 252 2.27 6.76 -2.50
C GLY A 252 0.94 6.68 -3.24
N ILE A 253 0.70 7.68 -4.09
CA ILE A 253 -0.44 7.71 -5.01
C ILE A 253 -0.05 7.25 -6.41
N ASP A 254 -1.04 6.89 -7.21
CA ASP A 254 -0.85 6.62 -8.64
C ASP A 254 -0.58 7.89 -9.44
N GLU A 255 -0.05 7.71 -10.64
CA GLU A 255 0.04 8.79 -11.62
C GLU A 255 -1.38 9.28 -11.96
N TYR A 256 -1.57 10.60 -11.83
CA TYR A 256 -2.85 11.27 -12.11
C TYR A 256 -2.74 12.25 -13.28
N LEU A 257 -1.52 12.52 -13.76
CA LEU A 257 -1.27 13.32 -14.95
C LEU A 257 -1.37 12.45 -16.21
N ASP A 258 -1.76 13.07 -17.31
CA ASP A 258 -1.78 12.40 -18.61
C ASP A 258 -0.37 12.20 -19.20
N ASP A 259 -0.29 11.47 -20.31
CA ASP A 259 0.98 11.16 -20.98
C ASP A 259 1.71 12.41 -21.51
N SER A 260 1.00 13.51 -21.75
CA SER A 260 1.58 14.76 -22.23
C SER A 260 2.23 15.57 -21.11
N GLU A 261 1.75 15.43 -19.88
CA GLU A 261 2.21 16.20 -18.72
C GLU A 261 3.13 15.41 -17.77
N LYS A 262 2.96 14.09 -17.64
CA LYS A 262 3.62 13.29 -16.59
C LYS A 262 5.16 13.35 -16.60
N ASN A 263 5.76 13.62 -17.76
CA ASN A 263 7.21 13.68 -17.94
C ASN A 263 7.79 15.10 -17.77
N THR A 264 6.94 16.13 -17.73
CA THR A 264 7.37 17.53 -17.62
C THR A 264 6.96 18.14 -16.29
N ASN A 265 5.82 17.73 -15.73
CA ASN A 265 5.38 18.18 -14.42
C ASN A 265 5.75 17.18 -13.31
N VAL A 266 6.84 17.51 -12.62
CA VAL A 266 7.42 16.67 -11.56
C VAL A 266 7.25 17.26 -10.15
N GLU A 267 6.46 18.32 -9.99
CA GLU A 267 6.37 19.10 -8.75
C GLU A 267 5.89 18.26 -7.54
N PHE A 268 4.97 17.32 -7.81
CA PHE A 268 4.39 16.42 -6.81
C PHE A 268 4.89 14.97 -6.92
N VAL A 269 5.98 14.75 -7.67
CA VAL A 269 6.48 13.39 -7.97
C VAL A 269 6.82 12.60 -6.70
N GLN A 270 7.23 13.27 -5.62
CA GLN A 270 7.59 12.64 -4.35
C GLN A 270 6.42 11.94 -3.64
N PHE A 271 5.17 12.31 -3.96
CA PHE A 271 3.98 11.62 -3.47
C PHE A 271 3.64 10.36 -4.26
N LYS A 272 4.23 10.16 -5.45
CA LYS A 272 3.88 9.06 -6.36
C LYS A 272 4.57 7.75 -5.96
N LYS A 273 3.88 6.62 -6.11
CA LYS A 273 4.40 5.28 -5.75
C LYS A 273 5.69 4.92 -6.47
N PHE A 274 5.77 5.17 -7.77
CA PHE A 274 6.97 4.83 -8.54
C PHE A 274 8.21 5.55 -8.00
N PHE A 275 8.08 6.83 -7.64
CA PHE A 275 9.17 7.60 -7.04
C PHE A 275 9.57 7.00 -5.71
N GLN A 276 8.60 6.71 -4.83
CA GLN A 276 8.88 6.13 -3.52
C GLN A 276 9.58 4.77 -3.64
N ARG A 277 9.17 3.89 -4.56
CA ARG A 277 9.82 2.60 -4.81
C ARG A 277 11.27 2.76 -5.27
N ILE A 278 11.54 3.67 -6.20
CA ILE A 278 12.90 3.97 -6.66
C ILE A 278 13.74 4.55 -5.52
N TYR A 279 13.21 5.56 -4.83
CA TYR A 279 13.92 6.27 -3.77
C TYR A 279 14.23 5.36 -2.57
N LYS A 280 13.33 4.44 -2.23
CA LYS A 280 13.45 3.50 -1.10
C LYS A 280 14.05 2.15 -1.49
N GLY A 281 14.31 1.92 -2.78
CA GLY A 281 14.90 0.68 -3.28
C GLY A 281 14.02 -0.56 -3.08
N THR A 282 12.70 -0.45 -3.30
CA THR A 282 11.76 -1.56 -3.10
C THR A 282 11.13 -2.04 -4.41
N GLY A 283 10.73 -3.32 -4.46
CA GLY A 283 9.84 -3.85 -5.48
C GLY A 283 10.42 -3.91 -6.90
N CYS A 284 11.70 -4.25 -7.04
CA CYS A 284 12.34 -4.41 -8.34
C CYS A 284 12.97 -5.79 -8.59
N LEU A 285 13.16 -6.60 -7.55
CA LEU A 285 13.82 -7.90 -7.66
C LEU A 285 12.98 -8.90 -8.45
N TYR A 286 11.65 -8.80 -8.40
CA TYR A 286 10.76 -9.69 -9.14
C TYR A 286 10.94 -9.61 -10.66
N LYS A 287 11.43 -8.47 -11.17
CA LYS A 287 11.70 -8.30 -12.61
C LYS A 287 12.75 -9.28 -13.09
N ASP A 288 13.76 -9.55 -12.25
CA ASP A 288 14.79 -10.55 -12.56
C ASP A 288 14.17 -11.95 -12.64
N TRP A 289 13.17 -12.26 -11.81
CA TRP A 289 12.48 -13.56 -11.81
C TRP A 289 11.67 -13.81 -13.09
N LEU A 290 11.22 -12.75 -13.76
CA LEU A 290 10.48 -12.85 -15.02
C LEU A 290 11.39 -13.20 -16.20
N ILE A 291 12.66 -12.80 -16.14
CA ILE A 291 13.66 -13.10 -17.17
C ILE A 291 14.62 -14.23 -16.78
N GLU A 292 14.49 -14.77 -15.55
CA GLU A 292 15.23 -15.95 -15.11
C GLU A 292 15.00 -17.08 -16.13
N ASN A 293 16.11 -17.62 -16.68
CA ASN A 293 16.14 -18.66 -17.71
C ASN A 293 15.86 -18.22 -19.17
N GLU A 294 15.69 -16.93 -19.48
CA GLU A 294 15.59 -16.46 -20.89
C GLU A 294 16.85 -16.75 -21.72
N ARG A 295 18.00 -16.97 -21.07
CA ARG A 295 19.30 -17.22 -21.73
C ARG A 295 19.36 -18.50 -22.56
N GLU A 296 18.36 -19.39 -22.49
CA GLU A 296 18.35 -20.69 -23.16
C GLU A 296 17.42 -20.80 -24.41
N MET A 297 16.98 -19.70 -25.03
CA MET A 297 16.00 -19.69 -26.16
C MET A 297 14.60 -20.24 -25.80
N TYR A 298 14.25 -20.30 -24.51
CA TYR A 298 12.92 -20.73 -24.05
C TYR A 298 12.21 -19.60 -23.31
N ILE A 299 10.90 -19.49 -23.53
CA ILE A 299 10.02 -18.63 -22.73
C ILE A 299 10.02 -19.19 -21.28
N PRO A 300 10.31 -18.37 -20.26
CA PRO A 300 10.30 -18.82 -18.87
C PRO A 300 8.96 -19.41 -18.46
N ASN A 301 8.96 -20.62 -17.88
CA ASN A 301 7.73 -21.19 -17.32
C ASN A 301 7.49 -20.64 -15.91
N ILE A 302 6.45 -19.82 -15.75
CA ILE A 302 6.16 -19.10 -14.50
C ILE A 302 4.79 -19.51 -14.00
N ASN A 303 4.72 -20.05 -12.79
CA ASN A 303 3.47 -20.26 -12.07
C ASN A 303 3.24 -19.10 -11.10
N LEU A 304 2.12 -18.40 -11.27
CA LEU A 304 1.68 -17.33 -10.37
C LEU A 304 0.54 -17.85 -9.50
N TYR A 305 0.66 -17.69 -8.19
CA TYR A 305 -0.39 -18.00 -7.23
C TYR A 305 -0.80 -16.71 -6.52
N PHE A 306 -2.05 -16.27 -6.64
CA PHE A 306 -2.54 -15.08 -5.95
C PHE A 306 -3.37 -15.49 -4.74
N ILE A 307 -2.94 -15.11 -3.53
CA ILE A 307 -3.68 -15.37 -2.28
C ILE A 307 -3.85 -14.07 -1.51
N GLY A 308 -5.09 -13.67 -1.27
CA GLY A 308 -5.39 -12.50 -0.45
C GLY A 308 -5.04 -11.15 -1.09
N HIS A 309 -4.66 -11.14 -2.37
CA HIS A 309 -4.48 -9.92 -3.14
C HIS A 309 -5.81 -9.43 -3.72
N SER A 310 -6.06 -8.11 -3.71
CA SER A 310 -7.29 -7.49 -4.23
C SER A 310 -7.37 -7.43 -5.76
N LEU A 311 -6.20 -7.54 -6.40
CA LEU A 311 -5.98 -7.37 -7.85
C LEU A 311 -6.40 -5.98 -8.35
N ASP A 312 -6.39 -5.00 -7.45
CA ASP A 312 -6.88 -3.64 -7.70
C ASP A 312 -5.97 -2.85 -8.66
N VAL A 313 -6.53 -1.82 -9.27
CA VAL A 313 -5.84 -0.93 -10.21
C VAL A 313 -4.70 -0.16 -9.56
N THR A 314 -4.72 -0.01 -8.23
CA THR A 314 -3.64 0.56 -7.43
C THR A 314 -2.28 -0.11 -7.71
N ASP A 315 -2.27 -1.39 -8.06
CA ASP A 315 -1.04 -2.16 -8.35
C ASP A 315 -0.96 -2.60 -9.81
N LYS A 316 -1.69 -1.90 -10.69
CA LYS A 316 -1.89 -2.29 -12.09
C LYS A 316 -0.58 -2.47 -12.85
N ASP A 317 0.43 -1.63 -12.62
CA ASP A 317 1.70 -1.70 -13.34
C ASP A 317 2.40 -3.05 -13.12
N ILE A 318 2.48 -3.50 -11.87
CA ILE A 318 3.10 -4.76 -11.49
C ILE A 318 2.22 -5.95 -11.86
N LEU A 319 0.92 -5.88 -11.57
CA LEU A 319 -0.01 -6.96 -11.90
C LEU A 319 -0.08 -7.23 -13.40
N LYS A 320 -0.09 -6.18 -14.22
CA LYS A 320 -0.12 -6.30 -15.68
C LYS A 320 1.18 -6.93 -16.20
N GLU A 321 2.33 -6.52 -15.68
CA GLU A 321 3.63 -7.10 -16.04
C GLU A 321 3.69 -8.61 -15.72
N LEU A 322 3.22 -9.02 -14.54
CA LEU A 322 3.19 -10.42 -14.12
C LEU A 322 2.21 -11.27 -14.94
N ILE A 323 0.93 -10.87 -14.98
CA ILE A 323 -0.16 -11.69 -15.52
C ILE A 323 -0.08 -11.80 -17.04
N LEU A 324 0.41 -10.74 -17.72
CA LEU A 324 0.53 -10.74 -19.18
C LEU A 324 1.80 -11.40 -19.71
N HIS A 325 2.74 -11.75 -18.84
CA HIS A 325 3.95 -12.45 -19.25
C HIS A 325 3.60 -13.72 -20.05
N GLU A 326 4.34 -13.97 -21.14
CA GLU A 326 3.99 -15.02 -22.12
C GLU A 326 3.99 -16.42 -21.49
N GLY A 327 4.93 -16.70 -20.60
CA GLY A 327 5.02 -17.97 -19.89
C GLY A 327 4.28 -18.06 -18.56
N ALA A 328 3.42 -17.08 -18.23
CA ALA A 328 2.69 -17.06 -16.96
C ALA A 328 1.45 -17.96 -16.97
N ASN A 329 1.39 -18.87 -15.99
CA ASN A 329 0.22 -19.66 -15.62
C ASN A 329 -0.28 -19.18 -14.25
N THR A 330 -1.43 -18.53 -14.24
CA THR A 330 -1.96 -17.80 -13.09
C THR A 330 -3.10 -18.55 -12.41
N THR A 331 -2.95 -18.80 -11.12
CA THR A 331 -4.00 -19.34 -10.24
C THR A 331 -4.40 -18.29 -9.23
N ILE A 332 -5.69 -17.93 -9.21
CA ILE A 332 -6.25 -16.89 -8.34
C ILE A 332 -7.18 -17.54 -7.32
N TYR A 333 -6.83 -17.42 -6.05
CA TYR A 333 -7.59 -18.03 -4.95
C TYR A 333 -8.61 -17.07 -4.34
N TYR A 334 -9.90 -17.46 -4.34
CA TYR A 334 -11.00 -16.66 -3.78
C TYR A 334 -11.72 -17.38 -2.63
N HIS A 335 -12.25 -16.65 -1.64
CA HIS A 335 -12.89 -17.26 -0.46
C HIS A 335 -14.41 -17.44 -0.60
N ASN A 336 -15.08 -16.62 -1.43
CA ASN A 336 -16.50 -16.77 -1.73
C ASN A 336 -16.84 -16.17 -3.11
N GLN A 337 -18.08 -16.33 -3.56
CA GLN A 337 -18.53 -15.87 -4.87
C GLN A 337 -18.52 -14.34 -5.02
N GLU A 338 -18.77 -13.59 -3.95
CA GLU A 338 -18.67 -12.12 -3.95
C GLU A 338 -17.23 -11.65 -4.17
N ALA A 339 -16.27 -12.33 -3.55
CA ALA A 339 -14.84 -12.07 -3.75
C ALA A 339 -14.43 -12.42 -5.19
N LEU A 340 -14.87 -13.56 -5.72
CA LEU A 340 -14.62 -13.92 -7.11
C LEU A 340 -15.12 -12.83 -8.07
N SER A 341 -16.37 -12.38 -7.89
CA SER A 341 -16.95 -11.30 -8.71
C SER A 341 -16.11 -10.02 -8.66
N ARG A 342 -15.71 -9.58 -7.46
CA ARG A 342 -14.83 -8.40 -7.30
C ARG A 342 -13.47 -8.58 -7.96
N MET A 343 -12.86 -9.76 -7.83
CA MET A 343 -11.56 -10.06 -8.44
C MET A 343 -11.62 -10.06 -9.97
N ILE A 344 -12.70 -10.56 -10.55
CA ILE A 344 -12.93 -10.50 -12.01
C ILE A 344 -13.06 -9.04 -12.47
N ILE A 345 -13.90 -8.23 -11.78
CA ILE A 345 -14.08 -6.80 -12.10
C ILE A 345 -12.73 -6.07 -12.05
N ASN A 346 -11.92 -6.35 -11.05
CA ASN A 346 -10.60 -5.74 -10.90
C ASN A 346 -9.63 -6.20 -11.98
N LEU A 347 -9.61 -7.50 -12.33
CA LEU A 347 -8.78 -7.98 -13.45
C LEU A 347 -9.14 -7.30 -14.78
N VAL A 348 -10.43 -7.12 -15.07
CA VAL A 348 -10.86 -6.40 -16.29
C VAL A 348 -10.24 -5.00 -16.34
N LYS A 349 -10.17 -4.28 -15.21
CA LYS A 349 -9.55 -2.95 -15.16
C LYS A 349 -8.02 -3.00 -15.32
N VAL A 350 -7.38 -4.08 -14.90
CA VAL A 350 -5.92 -4.28 -14.96
C VAL A 350 -5.47 -4.68 -16.36
N ILE A 351 -6.04 -5.77 -16.91
CA ILE A 351 -5.57 -6.40 -18.17
C ILE A 351 -6.51 -6.18 -19.37
N GLY A 352 -7.74 -5.72 -19.15
CA GLY A 352 -8.75 -5.57 -20.21
C GLY A 352 -9.67 -6.79 -20.33
N GLU A 353 -10.86 -6.56 -20.87
CA GLU A 353 -11.91 -7.58 -21.04
C GLU A 353 -11.49 -8.69 -22.01
N ASP A 354 -11.06 -8.31 -23.22
CA ASP A 354 -10.66 -9.26 -24.27
C ASP A 354 -9.53 -10.19 -23.81
N GLU A 355 -8.54 -9.63 -23.11
CA GLU A 355 -7.40 -10.37 -22.58
C GLU A 355 -7.82 -11.36 -21.49
N LEU A 356 -8.72 -10.94 -20.59
CA LEU A 356 -9.25 -11.82 -19.55
C LEU A 356 -10.06 -12.98 -20.13
N ILE A 357 -10.91 -12.72 -21.13
CA ILE A 357 -11.70 -13.76 -21.82
C ILE A 357 -10.75 -14.77 -22.48
N SER A 358 -9.76 -14.28 -23.23
CA SER A 358 -8.76 -15.11 -23.91
C SER A 358 -8.00 -16.02 -22.94
N ARG A 359 -7.57 -15.49 -21.79
CA ARG A 359 -6.78 -16.23 -20.80
C ARG A 359 -7.60 -17.17 -19.91
N THR A 360 -8.92 -17.07 -19.89
CA THR A 360 -9.80 -17.95 -19.09
C THR A 360 -10.54 -18.99 -19.94
N GLY A 361 -10.66 -18.77 -21.26
CA GLY A 361 -11.41 -19.62 -22.16
C GLY A 361 -10.57 -20.65 -22.93
N GLY A 362 -11.17 -21.82 -23.16
CA GLY A 362 -10.66 -22.83 -24.10
C GLY A 362 -9.40 -23.57 -23.65
N SER A 363 -8.75 -24.27 -24.59
CA SER A 363 -7.58 -25.12 -24.32
C SER A 363 -6.28 -24.34 -24.04
N LYS A 364 -6.29 -23.02 -24.24
CA LYS A 364 -5.15 -22.11 -24.00
C LYS A 364 -5.29 -21.30 -22.72
N ALA A 365 -6.26 -21.62 -21.86
CA ALA A 365 -6.50 -20.89 -20.63
C ALA A 365 -5.25 -20.90 -19.71
N THR A 366 -4.75 -19.70 -19.40
CA THR A 366 -3.62 -19.48 -18.50
C THR A 366 -4.04 -18.90 -17.15
N ILE A 367 -5.28 -18.40 -17.00
CA ILE A 367 -5.84 -17.92 -15.73
C ILE A 367 -6.88 -18.91 -15.23
N LYS A 368 -6.76 -19.32 -13.96
CA LYS A 368 -7.70 -20.20 -13.27
C LYS A 368 -8.13 -19.57 -11.95
N PHE A 369 -9.43 -19.53 -11.71
CA PHE A 369 -10.00 -19.16 -10.41
C PHE A 369 -10.28 -20.40 -9.59
N VAL A 370 -9.76 -20.46 -8.37
CA VAL A 370 -9.89 -21.61 -7.48
C VAL A 370 -10.46 -21.15 -6.14
N GLN A 371 -11.53 -21.78 -5.68
CA GLN A 371 -12.03 -21.50 -4.34
C GLN A 371 -10.99 -21.96 -3.31
N GLN A 372 -10.69 -21.09 -2.34
CA GLN A 372 -9.77 -21.40 -1.26
C GLN A 372 -10.29 -22.63 -0.50
N PRO A 373 -9.43 -23.66 -0.32
CA PRO A 373 -9.77 -24.75 0.57
C PRO A 373 -9.90 -24.23 2.00
N ASP A 374 -10.83 -24.81 2.76
CA ASP A 374 -11.04 -24.51 4.18
C ASP A 374 -9.76 -24.69 5.01
#